data_AF-A0A259S4R7-F1
#
_entry.id   AF-A0A259S4R7-F1
#
_cell.length_a   1.000
_cell.length_b   1.000
_cell.length_c   1.000
_cell.angle_alpha   90.00
_cell.angle_beta   90.00
_cell.angle_gamma   90.00
#
_symmetry.space_group_name_H-M   'P 1'
#
loop_
_entity.id
_entity.type
_entity.pdbx_description
1 polymer ?
#
loop_
_entity_poly.entity_id
_entity_poly.type
_entity_poly.pdbx_seq_one_letter_code
_entity_poly.pdbx_strand_id
1 'polypeptide(L)'
;MYIRMSTRVGALTTGTEGLAVALAVAAVLLLPFGIPAAITAVADPQLLGLAALTALLSSVIPYILELAALRRLPQRIFGILLSLEPVFATLAGLLVLGQQASPLRLAAVALVVIASIGVTAGARRRRGARPDEEPPSPLTGSIPVVPD
;
A
#
# COMPACT_ATOMS: atom_id res chain seq x y z
N MET A 1 -0.92 9.06 15.43
CA MET A 1 -0.82 7.81 16.21
C MET A 1 -0.71 6.56 15.33
N TYR A 2 -1.65 6.31 14.40
CA TYR A 2 -1.63 5.14 13.49
C TYR A 2 -0.29 4.92 12.76
N ILE A 3 0.32 5.97 12.18
CA ILE A 3 1.58 5.84 11.43
C ILE A 3 2.75 5.34 12.28
N ARG A 4 2.85 5.76 13.56
CA ARG A 4 3.92 5.29 14.45
C ARG A 4 3.65 3.86 14.96
N MET A 5 2.37 3.52 15.14
CA MET A 5 1.96 2.17 15.51
C MET A 5 2.19 1.19 14.37
N SER A 6 1.85 1.56 13.13
CA SER A 6 2.07 0.73 11.94
C SER A 6 3.55 0.49 11.66
N THR A 7 4.42 1.47 11.90
CA THR A 7 5.88 1.26 11.80
C THR A 7 6.41 0.28 12.85
N ARG A 8 5.82 0.23 14.05
CA ARG A 8 6.19 -0.73 15.10
C ARG A 8 5.65 -2.13 14.79
N VAL A 9 4.39 -2.24 14.40
CA VAL A 9 3.75 -3.53 14.05
C VAL A 9 4.38 -4.14 12.79
N GLY A 10 4.72 -3.31 11.80
CA GLY A 10 5.41 -3.76 10.59
C GLY A 10 6.85 -4.24 10.81
N ALA A 11 7.50 -3.81 11.89
CA ALA A 11 8.82 -4.34 12.28
C ALA A 11 8.73 -5.68 13.03
N LEU A 12 7.58 -5.98 13.63
CA LEU A 12 7.34 -7.18 14.44
C LEU A 12 6.68 -8.33 13.66
N THR A 13 6.14 -8.06 12.48
CA THR A 13 5.44 -9.04 11.65
C THR A 13 6.27 -9.34 10.40
N THR A 14 7.10 -10.37 10.45
CA THR A 14 7.94 -10.81 9.34
C THR A 14 7.19 -11.87 8.52
N GLY A 15 6.22 -11.46 7.69
CA GLY A 15 5.52 -12.37 6.77
C GLY A 15 4.04 -12.07 6.54
N THR A 16 3.34 -13.03 5.94
CA THR A 16 1.90 -12.93 5.60
C THR A 16 0.98 -13.07 6.81
N GLU A 17 1.49 -13.49 7.97
CA GLU A 17 0.71 -13.72 9.19
C GLU A 17 0.14 -12.42 9.77
N GLY A 18 0.94 -11.34 9.80
CA GLY A 18 0.49 -10.03 10.29
C GLY A 18 -0.67 -9.48 9.48
N LEU A 19 -0.67 -9.74 8.17
CA LEU A 19 -1.80 -9.42 7.31
C LEU A 19 -3.01 -10.30 7.61
N ALA A 20 -2.85 -11.62 7.69
CA ALA A 20 -3.98 -12.52 7.91
C ALA A 20 -4.76 -12.12 9.18
N VAL A 21 -4.04 -11.77 10.24
CA VAL A 21 -4.61 -11.22 11.48
C VAL A 21 -5.29 -9.87 11.24
N ALA A 22 -4.67 -8.95 10.50
CA ALA A 22 -5.27 -7.67 10.17
C ALA A 22 -6.59 -7.81 9.38
N LEU A 23 -6.64 -8.73 8.41
CA LEU A 23 -7.84 -9.04 7.64
C LEU A 23 -8.92 -9.68 8.52
N ALA A 24 -8.56 -10.59 9.42
CA ALA A 24 -9.50 -11.19 10.36
C ALA A 24 -10.11 -10.14 11.30
N VAL A 25 -9.28 -9.26 11.86
CA VAL A 25 -9.73 -8.15 12.72
C VAL A 25 -10.62 -7.20 11.93
N ALA A 26 -10.23 -6.81 10.71
CA ALA A 26 -11.04 -5.96 9.85
C ALA A 26 -12.40 -6.61 9.54
N ALA A 27 -12.42 -7.91 9.22
CA ALA A 27 -13.64 -8.65 8.95
C ALA A 27 -14.58 -8.65 10.15
N VAL A 28 -14.08 -8.92 11.37
CA VAL A 28 -14.89 -8.89 12.60
C VAL A 28 -15.43 -7.50 12.89
N LEU A 29 -14.62 -6.45 12.71
CA LEU A 29 -15.03 -5.07 12.95
C LEU A 29 -16.05 -4.57 11.92
N LEU A 30 -15.94 -5.00 10.65
CA LEU A 30 -16.87 -4.65 9.58
C LEU A 30 -18.15 -5.51 9.60
N LEU A 31 -18.08 -6.71 10.19
CA LEU A 31 -19.19 -7.67 10.24
C LEU A 31 -20.53 -7.03 10.67
N PRO A 32 -20.65 -6.30 11.79
CA PRO A 32 -21.95 -5.75 12.23
C PRO A 32 -22.56 -4.76 11.22
N PHE A 33 -21.72 -4.04 10.48
CA PHE A 33 -22.18 -3.12 9.44
C PHE A 33 -22.64 -3.85 8.18
N GLY A 34 -22.11 -5.06 7.92
CA GLY A 34 -22.48 -5.91 6.80
C GLY A 34 -23.72 -6.77 7.03
N ILE A 35 -24.10 -7.07 8.29
CA ILE A 35 -25.22 -7.97 8.62
C ILE A 35 -26.53 -7.61 7.90
N PRO A 36 -27.01 -6.34 7.88
CA PRO A 36 -28.28 -6.00 7.24
C PRO A 36 -28.29 -6.35 5.74
N ALA A 37 -27.18 -6.10 5.04
CA ALA A 37 -27.02 -6.42 3.63
C ALA A 37 -26.74 -7.93 3.39
N ALA A 38 -26.11 -8.61 4.35
CA ALA A 38 -25.84 -10.04 4.25
C ALA A 38 -27.14 -10.85 4.34
N ILE A 39 -28.10 -10.45 5.19
CA ILE A 39 -29.39 -11.13 5.31
C ILE A 39 -30.14 -11.13 3.97
N THR A 40 -30.16 -10.00 3.27
CA THR A 40 -30.82 -9.89 1.96
C THR A 40 -30.05 -10.66 0.87
N ALA A 41 -28.72 -10.61 0.88
CA ALA A 41 -27.89 -11.32 -0.10
C ALA A 41 -27.95 -12.84 0.05
N VAL A 42 -28.08 -13.38 1.28
CA VAL A 42 -28.19 -14.84 1.51
C VAL A 42 -29.52 -15.41 1.02
N ALA A 43 -30.56 -14.58 0.96
CA ALA A 43 -31.87 -14.99 0.44
C ALA A 43 -31.91 -15.09 -1.10
N ASP A 44 -30.94 -14.52 -1.80
CA ASP A 44 -30.86 -14.50 -3.26
C ASP A 44 -29.51 -15.07 -3.75
N PRO A 45 -29.49 -16.30 -4.30
CA PRO A 45 -28.28 -16.95 -4.79
C PRO A 45 -27.53 -16.14 -5.87
N GLN A 46 -28.24 -15.34 -6.67
CA GLN A 46 -27.61 -14.50 -7.68
C GLN A 46 -26.89 -13.31 -7.05
N LEU A 47 -27.52 -12.64 -6.08
CA LEU A 47 -26.88 -11.56 -5.33
C LEU A 47 -25.68 -12.06 -4.53
N LEU A 48 -25.79 -13.25 -3.92
CA LEU A 48 -24.67 -13.88 -3.23
C LEU A 48 -23.50 -14.18 -4.18
N GLY A 49 -23.80 -14.72 -5.36
CA GLY A 49 -22.80 -14.99 -6.39
C GLY A 49 -22.12 -13.71 -6.90
N LEU A 50 -22.88 -12.65 -7.15
CA LEU A 50 -22.35 -11.36 -7.55
C LEU A 50 -21.49 -10.72 -6.46
N ALA A 51 -21.94 -10.75 -5.19
CA ALA A 51 -21.19 -10.23 -4.05
C ALA A 51 -19.87 -10.99 -3.83
N ALA A 52 -19.89 -12.32 -3.97
CA ALA A 52 -18.68 -13.13 -3.92
C ALA A 52 -17.73 -12.78 -5.07
N LEU A 53 -18.25 -12.63 -6.29
CA LEU A 53 -17.47 -12.25 -7.46
C LEU A 53 -16.81 -10.87 -7.30
N THR A 54 -17.56 -9.85 -6.85
CA THR A 54 -16.98 -8.52 -6.59
C THR A 54 -15.95 -8.56 -5.47
N ALA A 55 -16.19 -9.30 -4.39
CA ALA A 55 -15.21 -9.44 -3.30
C ALA A 55 -13.90 -10.08 -3.79
N LEU A 56 -14.00 -11.13 -4.61
CA LEU A 56 -12.83 -11.80 -5.19
C LEU A 56 -12.06 -10.89 -6.15
N LEU A 57 -12.77 -10.22 -7.08
CA LEU A 57 -12.18 -9.34 -8.08
C LEU A 57 -11.61 -8.05 -7.50
N SER A 58 -12.23 -7.49 -6.45
CA SER A 58 -11.87 -6.18 -5.88
C SER A 58 -10.85 -6.28 -4.75
N SER A 59 -10.79 -7.39 -4.02
CA SER A 59 -9.87 -7.54 -2.88
C SER A 59 -8.90 -8.69 -3.08
N VAL A 60 -9.38 -9.92 -3.21
CA VAL A 60 -8.49 -11.10 -3.15
C VAL A 60 -7.49 -11.12 -4.31
N ILE A 61 -7.94 -10.93 -5.54
CA ILE A 61 -7.07 -10.93 -6.72
C ILE A 61 -6.07 -9.76 -6.68
N PRO A 62 -6.49 -8.50 -6.49
CA PRO A 62 -5.57 -7.37 -6.35
C PRO A 62 -4.54 -7.59 -5.25
N TYR A 63 -4.98 -8.11 -4.11
CA TYR A 63 -4.12 -8.37 -2.98
C TYR A 63 -3.05 -9.43 -3.26
N ILE A 64 -3.42 -10.54 -3.92
CA ILE A 64 -2.47 -11.56 -4.36
C ILE A 64 -1.46 -10.97 -5.36
N LEU A 65 -1.93 -10.19 -6.33
CA LEU A 65 -1.07 -9.52 -7.32
C LEU A 65 -0.12 -8.53 -6.64
N GLU A 66 -0.59 -7.81 -5.64
CA GLU A 66 0.21 -6.87 -4.84
C GLU A 66 1.35 -7.60 -4.12
N LEU A 67 1.07 -8.73 -3.46
CA LEU A 67 2.11 -9.52 -2.80
C LEU A 67 3.07 -10.16 -3.80
N ALA A 68 2.54 -10.64 -4.92
CA ALA A 68 3.37 -11.19 -5.99
C ALA A 68 4.31 -10.12 -6.56
N ALA A 69 3.82 -8.89 -6.73
CA ALA A 69 4.59 -7.74 -7.19
C ALA A 69 5.67 -7.35 -6.17
N LEU A 70 5.35 -7.27 -4.88
CA LEU A 70 6.32 -6.97 -3.82
C LEU A 70 7.46 -7.99 -3.75
N ARG A 71 7.20 -9.26 -4.12
CA ARG A 71 8.22 -10.32 -4.12
C ARG A 71 9.07 -10.34 -5.40
N ARG A 72 8.63 -9.72 -6.49
CA ARG A 72 9.28 -9.80 -7.81
C ARG A 72 9.83 -8.47 -8.34
N LEU A 73 9.31 -7.33 -7.88
CA LEU A 73 9.69 -6.00 -8.34
C LEU A 73 10.50 -5.25 -7.27
N PRO A 74 11.52 -4.47 -7.66
CA PRO A 74 12.14 -3.51 -6.76
C PRO A 74 11.08 -2.54 -6.20
N GLN A 75 11.11 -2.27 -4.90
CA GLN A 75 10.13 -1.42 -4.18
C GLN A 75 9.87 -0.07 -4.86
N ARG A 76 10.84 0.44 -5.62
CA ARG A 76 10.75 1.67 -6.41
C ARG A 76 9.75 1.57 -7.57
N ILE A 77 9.70 0.45 -8.29
CA ILE A 77 8.79 0.26 -9.42
C ILE A 77 7.36 0.07 -8.91
N PHE A 78 7.20 -0.70 -7.82
CA PHE A 78 5.91 -0.87 -7.15
C PHE A 78 5.32 0.46 -6.64
N GLY A 79 6.14 1.32 -6.01
CA GLY A 79 5.70 2.64 -5.58
C GLY A 79 5.26 3.57 -6.73
N ILE A 80 5.89 3.45 -7.91
CA ILE A 80 5.45 4.19 -9.11
C ILE A 80 4.11 3.64 -9.61
N LEU A 81 3.95 2.31 -9.67
CA LEU A 81 2.67 1.68 -10.05
C LEU A 81 1.52 2.09 -9.11
N LEU A 82 1.76 2.11 -7.80
CA LEU A 82 0.78 2.62 -6.83
C LEU A 82 0.43 4.09 -7.05
N SER A 83 1.41 4.93 -7.40
CA SER A 83 1.13 6.35 -7.69
C SER A 83 0.24 6.57 -8.93
N LEU A 84 0.12 5.56 -9.80
CA LEU A 84 -0.76 5.58 -10.97
C LEU A 84 -2.18 5.07 -10.66
N GLU A 85 -2.45 4.56 -9.46
CA GLU A 85 -3.79 4.11 -9.03
C GLU A 85 -4.89 5.17 -9.28
N PRO A 86 -4.70 6.48 -8.98
CA PRO A 86 -5.72 7.48 -9.23
C PRO A 86 -6.08 7.63 -10.72
N VAL A 87 -5.09 7.42 -11.60
CA VAL A 87 -5.28 7.50 -13.05
C VAL A 87 -6.12 6.33 -13.53
N PHE A 88 -5.77 5.11 -13.13
CA PHE A 88 -6.52 3.91 -13.50
C PHE A 88 -7.93 3.91 -12.90
N ALA A 89 -8.09 4.33 -11.64
CA ALA A 89 -9.40 4.47 -11.00
C ALA A 89 -10.31 5.44 -11.78
N THR A 90 -9.76 6.55 -12.28
CA THR A 90 -10.50 7.54 -13.07
C THR A 90 -10.88 6.99 -14.45
N LEU A 91 -9.94 6.31 -15.13
CA LEU A 91 -10.20 5.68 -16.42
C LEU A 91 -11.26 4.58 -16.32
N ALA A 92 -11.14 3.70 -15.32
CA ALA A 92 -12.12 2.66 -15.06
C ALA A 92 -13.50 3.26 -14.73
N GLY A 93 -13.56 4.32 -13.92
CA GLY A 93 -14.81 5.04 -13.64
C GLY A 93 -15.43 5.68 -14.88
N LEU A 94 -14.63 6.21 -15.79
CA LEU A 94 -15.11 6.80 -17.04
C LEU A 94 -15.62 5.72 -18.01
N LEU A 95 -14.87 4.63 -18.20
CA LEU A 95 -15.22 3.56 -19.14
C LEU A 95 -16.36 2.67 -18.64
N VAL A 96 -16.35 2.28 -17.35
CA VAL A 96 -17.30 1.30 -16.80
C VAL A 96 -18.60 1.97 -16.33
N LEU A 97 -18.53 3.17 -15.72
CA LEU A 97 -19.72 3.87 -15.23
C LEU A 97 -20.24 4.95 -16.19
N GLY A 98 -19.56 5.22 -17.31
CA GLY A 98 -19.98 6.24 -18.30
C GLY A 98 -20.03 7.67 -17.73
N GLN A 99 -19.36 7.92 -16.62
CA GLN A 99 -19.41 9.20 -15.93
C GLN A 99 -18.69 10.28 -16.75
N GLN A 100 -19.41 11.31 -17.19
CA GLN A 100 -18.77 12.50 -17.77
C GLN A 100 -17.86 13.11 -16.70
N ALA A 101 -16.55 13.14 -16.98
CA ALA A 101 -15.55 13.63 -16.04
C ALA A 101 -15.81 15.12 -15.78
N SER A 102 -16.54 15.41 -14.69
CA SER A 102 -16.75 16.77 -14.23
C SER A 102 -15.39 17.47 -14.09
N PRO A 103 -15.26 18.75 -14.49
CA PRO A 103 -14.01 19.51 -14.36
C PRO A 103 -13.40 19.41 -12.95
N LEU A 104 -14.24 19.31 -11.92
CA LEU A 104 -13.83 19.14 -10.54
C LEU A 104 -13.10 17.81 -10.28
N ARG A 105 -13.54 16.72 -10.93
CA ARG A 105 -12.96 15.38 -10.78
C ARG A 105 -11.60 15.30 -11.49
N LEU A 106 -11.48 15.91 -12.67
CA LEU A 106 -10.21 16.09 -13.37
C LEU A 106 -9.22 16.92 -12.54
N ALA A 107 -9.67 18.02 -11.94
CA ALA A 107 -8.85 18.85 -11.05
C ALA A 107 -8.38 18.06 -9.81
N ALA A 108 -9.24 17.26 -9.19
CA ALA A 108 -8.89 16.42 -8.05
C ALA A 108 -7.81 15.38 -8.42
N VAL A 109 -7.96 14.70 -9.55
CA VAL A 109 -6.97 13.72 -10.05
C VAL A 109 -5.63 14.41 -10.33
N ALA A 110 -5.65 15.57 -11.02
CA ALA A 110 -4.44 16.33 -11.30
C ALA A 110 -3.72 16.76 -10.01
N LEU A 111 -4.46 17.22 -8.99
CA LEU A 111 -3.90 17.62 -7.70
C LEU A 111 -3.22 16.43 -6.98
N VAL A 112 -3.86 15.26 -6.97
CA VAL A 112 -3.31 14.04 -6.36
C VAL A 112 -2.05 13.57 -7.10
N VAL A 113 -2.05 13.62 -8.43
CA VAL A 113 -0.86 13.29 -9.24
C VAL A 113 0.29 14.25 -8.94
N ILE A 114 0.04 15.56 -8.91
CA ILE A 114 1.05 16.58 -8.57
C ILE A 114 1.61 16.35 -7.16
N ALA A 115 0.75 16.13 -6.17
CA ALA A 115 1.15 15.84 -4.80
C ALA A 115 2.01 14.57 -4.71
N SER A 116 1.62 13.51 -5.43
CA SER A 116 2.35 12.24 -5.49
C SER A 116 3.75 12.42 -6.09
N ILE A 117 3.86 13.18 -7.19
CA ILE A 117 5.15 13.54 -7.80
C ILE A 117 6.02 14.32 -6.79
N GLY A 118 5.45 15.31 -6.09
CA GLY A 118 6.16 16.11 -5.10
C GLY A 118 6.71 15.27 -3.94
N VAL A 119 5.91 14.35 -3.39
CA VAL A 119 6.34 13.41 -2.35
C VAL A 119 7.46 12.49 -2.85
N THR A 120 7.31 11.95 -4.06
CA THR A 120 8.29 11.02 -4.64
C THR A 120 9.63 11.71 -4.94
N ALA A 121 9.60 12.95 -5.45
CA ALA A 121 10.78 13.76 -5.70
C ALA A 121 11.47 14.21 -4.39
N GLY A 122 10.69 14.60 -3.38
CA GLY A 122 11.21 14.99 -2.06
C GLY A 122 11.86 13.84 -1.29
N ALA A 123 11.31 12.63 -1.38
CA ALA A 123 11.89 11.43 -0.78
C ALA A 123 13.26 11.08 -1.39
N ARG A 124 13.46 11.36 -2.68
CA ARG A 124 14.75 11.17 -3.39
C ARG A 124 15.82 12.13 -2.87
N ARG A 125 15.46 13.40 -2.60
CA ARG A 125 16.38 14.41 -2.03
C ARG A 125 16.80 14.08 -0.59
N ARG A 126 15.91 13.53 0.24
CA ARG A 126 16.26 13.15 1.63
C ARG A 126 17.25 11.98 1.73
N ARG A 127 17.26 11.07 0.76
CA ARG A 127 18.27 9.99 0.70
C ARG A 127 19.63 10.47 0.20
N GLY A 128 19.68 11.41 -0.73
CA GLY A 128 20.94 12.05 -1.16
C GLY A 128 21.53 13.02 -0.12
N ALA A 129 20.77 13.35 0.93
CA ALA A 129 21.20 14.20 2.03
C ALA A 129 21.59 13.43 3.30
N ARG A 130 21.63 12.08 3.25
CA ARG A 130 22.46 11.31 4.20
C ARG A 130 23.85 11.26 3.57
N PRO A 131 24.81 12.08 4.03
CA PRO A 131 26.20 11.84 3.68
C PRO A 131 26.52 10.43 4.14
N ASP A 132 27.31 9.71 3.36
CA ASP A 132 27.80 8.39 3.67
C ASP A 132 28.28 8.37 5.14
N GLU A 133 27.49 7.76 6.03
CA GLU A 133 27.98 7.27 7.31
C GLU A 133 28.95 6.17 6.93
N GLU A 134 30.20 6.59 6.72
CA GLU A 134 31.35 5.72 6.64
C GLU A 134 31.26 4.77 7.86
N PRO A 135 31.11 3.45 7.64
CA PRO A 135 30.96 2.53 8.74
C PRO A 135 32.17 2.70 9.65
N PRO A 136 32.00 2.74 10.99
CA PRO A 136 33.13 2.88 11.90
C PRO A 136 34.13 1.76 11.59
N SER A 137 35.26 2.14 11.02
CA SER A 137 36.35 1.22 10.67
C SER A 137 36.74 0.49 11.96
N PRO A 138 36.53 -0.84 12.07
CA PRO A 138 36.63 -1.49 13.37
C PRO A 138 38.06 -1.65 13.91
N LEU A 139 39.12 -1.18 13.23
CA LEU A 139 40.48 -1.64 13.48
C LEU A 139 41.61 -0.61 13.29
N THR A 140 41.42 0.65 13.70
CA THR A 140 42.57 1.57 13.91
C THR A 140 42.79 1.83 15.40
N GLY A 141 42.89 0.74 16.17
CA GLY A 141 43.57 0.77 17.45
C GLY A 141 45.06 0.90 17.18
N SER A 142 45.61 2.11 17.33
CA SER A 142 47.05 2.33 17.40
C SER A 142 47.63 1.47 18.53
N ILE A 143 48.37 0.43 18.17
CA ILE A 143 49.18 -0.32 19.13
C ILE A 143 50.24 0.65 19.66
N PRO A 144 50.35 0.88 20.98
CA PRO A 144 51.46 1.63 21.52
C PRO A 144 52.73 0.81 21.30
N VAL A 145 53.62 1.31 20.45
CA VAL A 145 54.99 0.81 20.34
C VAL A 145 55.66 1.15 21.66
N VAL A 146 55.85 0.14 22.51
CA VAL A 146 56.71 0.23 23.69
C VAL A 146 58.15 0.27 23.19
N PRO A 147 58.92 1.34 23.45
CA PRO A 147 60.35 1.31 23.26
C PRO A 147 61.04 0.54 24.40
N ASP A 148 62.11 -0.14 23.97
CA ASP A 148 63.14 -0.94 24.68
C ASP A 148 62.82 -2.39 25.07
#